data_AF-A0A520ZVE3-F1
#
_entry.id   AF-A0A520ZVE3-F1
#
_cell.length_a   1.000
_cell.length_b   1.000
_cell.length_c   1.000
_cell.angle_alpha   90.00
_cell.angle_beta   90.00
_cell.angle_gamma   90.00
#
_symmetry.space_group_name_H-M   'P 1'
#
loop_
_entity.id
_entity.type
_entity.pdbx_description
1 polymer ?
#
loop_
_entity_poly.entity_id
_entity_poly.type
_entity_poly.pdbx_seq_one_letter_code
_entity_poly.pdbx_strand_id
1 'polypeptide(L)'
;MKEIGMINGKIDSALNRQGHMDLLMVVDAGFPCPDHVELIDIALSEGVPSVLDVLVELRKVHSVEKIVVAQEMLDHNPTYCRDVTQSFGD
;
A
#
# COMPACT_ATOMS: atom_id res chain seq x y z
N MET A 1 16.04 15.34 -8.76
CA MET A 1 14.92 15.19 -7.81
C MET A 1 13.65 14.96 -8.60
N LYS A 2 12.72 14.15 -8.10
CA LYS A 2 11.48 13.86 -8.83
C LYS A 2 10.47 15.00 -8.65
N GLU A 3 9.92 15.50 -9.74
CA GLU A 3 8.89 16.55 -9.71
C GLU A 3 7.48 15.96 -9.63
N ILE A 4 7.29 14.76 -10.19
CA ILE A 4 6.01 14.05 -10.26
C ILE A 4 6.23 12.56 -9.96
N GLY A 5 5.36 11.96 -9.14
CA GLY A 5 5.40 10.55 -8.73
C GLY A 5 5.80 10.37 -7.27
N MET A 6 6.14 9.13 -6.90
CA MET A 6 6.61 8.84 -5.54
C MET A 6 8.01 9.40 -5.32
N ILE A 7 8.23 10.06 -4.18
CA ILE A 7 9.55 10.55 -3.78
C ILE A 7 10.47 9.38 -3.40
N ASN A 8 9.92 8.33 -2.78
CA ASN A 8 10.66 7.11 -2.48
C ASN A 8 11.02 6.39 -3.78
N GLY A 9 12.31 6.42 -4.14
CA GLY A 9 12.78 5.86 -5.40
C GLY A 9 12.59 4.34 -5.54
N LYS A 10 12.55 3.59 -4.44
CA LYS A 10 12.26 2.14 -4.50
C LYS A 10 10.80 1.88 -4.83
N ILE A 11 9.88 2.58 -4.14
CA ILE A 11 8.44 2.47 -4.43
C ILE A 11 8.19 2.92 -5.87
N ASP A 12 8.75 4.06 -6.27
CA ASP A 12 8.56 4.58 -7.61
C ASP A 12 9.06 3.61 -8.70
N SER A 13 10.25 3.02 -8.50
CA SER A 13 10.79 2.01 -9.41
C SER A 13 9.93 0.75 -9.48
N ALA A 14 9.33 0.33 -8.36
CA ALA A 14 8.43 -0.83 -8.33
C ALA A 14 7.12 -0.53 -9.09
N LEU A 15 6.52 0.66 -8.86
CA LEU A 15 5.32 1.09 -9.57
C LEU A 15 5.53 1.18 -11.08
N ASN A 16 6.68 1.70 -11.54
CA ASN A 16 6.99 1.81 -12.96
C ASN A 16 7.25 0.46 -13.67
N ARG A 17 7.49 -0.61 -12.90
CA ARG A 17 7.68 -1.97 -13.43
C ARG A 17 6.38 -2.76 -13.53
N GLN A 18 5.30 -2.29 -12.89
CA GLN A 18 4.04 -3.01 -12.87
C GLN A 18 3.35 -2.96 -14.23
N GLY A 19 2.91 -4.13 -14.70
CA GLY A 19 1.99 -4.30 -15.82
C GLY A 19 0.53 -4.37 -15.37
N HIS A 20 -0.36 -4.63 -16.33
CA HIS A 20 -1.77 -4.86 -16.04
C HIS A 20 -1.94 -6.16 -15.23
N MET A 21 -2.76 -6.09 -14.17
CA MET A 21 -3.02 -7.18 -13.22
C MET A 21 -1.86 -7.56 -12.28
N ASP A 22 -0.75 -6.83 -12.30
CA ASP A 22 0.27 -7.01 -11.28
C ASP A 22 -0.28 -6.60 -9.91
N LEU A 23 0.25 -7.23 -8.86
CA LEU A 23 -0.19 -7.00 -7.49
C LEU A 23 0.86 -6.23 -6.72
N LEU A 24 0.39 -5.34 -5.85
CA LEU A 24 1.19 -4.65 -4.85
C LEU A 24 0.45 -4.75 -3.52
N MET A 25 1.21 -4.99 -2.45
CA MET A 25 0.67 -5.11 -1.10
C MET A 25 1.27 -4.03 -0.22
N VAL A 26 0.41 -3.35 0.54
CA VAL A 26 0.81 -2.45 1.63
C VAL A 26 0.36 -3.11 2.93
N VAL A 27 1.32 -3.37 3.82
CA VAL A 27 1.12 -4.19 5.01
C VAL A 27 1.59 -3.46 6.27
N ASP A 28 1.08 -3.89 7.42
CA ASP A 28 1.61 -3.45 8.71
C ASP A 28 2.96 -4.11 9.04
N ALA A 29 3.60 -3.63 10.10
CA ALA A 29 4.93 -4.07 10.53
C ALA A 29 4.97 -5.54 11.04
N GLY A 30 3.82 -6.18 11.29
CA GLY A 30 3.72 -7.55 11.77
C GLY A 30 3.55 -8.59 10.66
N PHE A 31 3.38 -8.16 9.40
CA PHE A 31 3.09 -9.06 8.30
C PHE A 31 4.31 -9.93 7.89
N PRO A 32 4.18 -11.26 7.85
CA PRO A 32 5.25 -12.13 7.37
C PRO A 32 5.37 -12.08 5.84
N CYS A 33 6.42 -11.42 5.34
CA CYS A 33 6.71 -11.36 3.90
C CYS A 33 7.44 -12.63 3.41
N PRO A 34 6.97 -13.30 2.34
CA PRO A 34 7.69 -14.44 1.77
C PRO A 34 9.04 -14.02 1.14
N ASP A 35 10.09 -14.84 1.29
CA ASP A 35 11.46 -14.51 0.85
C ASP A 35 11.62 -14.20 -0.65
N HIS A 36 10.70 -14.68 -1.49
CA HIS A 36 10.74 -14.47 -2.94
C HIS A 36 10.01 -13.20 -3.40
N VAL A 37 9.34 -12.49 -2.49
CA VAL A 37 8.61 -11.25 -2.77
C VAL A 37 9.53 -10.06 -2.47
N GLU A 38 9.52 -9.07 -3.35
CA GLU A 38 10.27 -7.83 -3.14
C GLU A 38 9.69 -7.06 -1.95
N LEU A 39 10.49 -6.86 -0.90
CA LEU A 39 10.12 -6.08 0.28
C LEU A 39 10.73 -4.68 0.22
N ILE A 40 9.87 -3.65 0.28
CA ILE A 40 10.28 -2.25 0.43
C ILE A 40 9.90 -1.78 1.83
N ASP A 41 10.80 -1.97 2.78
CA ASP A 41 10.60 -1.49 4.16
C ASP A 41 10.75 0.03 4.23
N ILE A 42 9.72 0.68 4.74
CA ILE A 42 9.62 2.13 4.95
C ILE A 42 9.19 2.49 6.38
N ALA A 43 9.10 1.51 7.28
CA ALA A 43 8.71 1.75 8.66
C ALA A 43 9.82 2.53 9.37
N LEU A 44 9.47 3.69 9.92
CA LEU A 44 10.40 4.54 10.66
C LEU A 44 10.28 4.31 12.17
N SER A 45 9.04 4.23 12.65
CA SER A 45 8.70 3.94 14.04
C SER A 45 7.30 3.34 14.10
N GLU A 46 6.84 2.96 15.28
CA GLU A 46 5.48 2.46 15.47
C GLU A 46 4.45 3.43 14.90
N GLY A 47 3.64 2.95 13.95
CA GLY A 47 2.59 3.72 13.28
C GLY A 47 3.09 4.79 12.29
N VAL A 48 4.38 4.86 11.97
CA VAL A 48 4.94 5.91 11.09
C VAL A 48 5.78 5.31 9.95
N PRO A 49 5.40 5.54 8.69
CA PRO A 49 4.09 6.03 8.23
C PRO A 49 2.98 5.01 8.55
N SER A 50 1.72 5.45 8.62
CA SER A 50 0.60 4.50 8.71
C SER A 50 0.33 3.89 7.33
N VAL A 51 -0.30 2.71 7.30
CA VAL A 51 -0.71 2.08 6.03
C VAL A 51 -1.67 2.97 5.24
N LEU A 52 -2.53 3.75 5.91
CA LEU A 52 -3.42 4.70 5.22
C LEU A 52 -2.65 5.84 4.56
N ASP A 53 -1.62 6.39 5.21
CA ASP A 53 -0.78 7.44 4.62
C ASP A 53 -0.15 6.96 3.30
N VAL A 54 0.34 5.71 3.31
CA VAL A 54 0.95 5.09 2.12
C VAL A 54 -0.07 4.90 1.00
N LEU A 55 -1.26 4.38 1.32
CA LEU A 55 -2.33 4.15 0.34
C LEU A 55 -2.82 5.46 -0.30
N VAL A 56 -2.97 6.53 0.50
CA VAL A 56 -3.38 7.85 0.03
C VAL A 56 -2.36 8.44 -0.94
N GLU A 57 -1.06 8.34 -0.65
CA GLU A 57 -0.02 8.80 -1.56
C GLU A 57 0.05 7.95 -2.83
N LEU A 58 -0.03 6.62 -2.69
CA LEU A 58 0.02 5.69 -3.82
C LEU A 58 -1.11 5.94 -4.82
N ARG A 59 -2.34 6.16 -4.35
CA ARG A 59 -3.50 6.45 -5.21
C ARG A 59 -3.31 7.69 -6.08
N LYS A 60 -2.54 8.69 -5.65
CA LYS A 60 -2.32 9.92 -6.44
C LYS A 60 -1.55 9.66 -7.73
N VAL A 61 -0.78 8.58 -7.79
CA VAL A 61 0.19 8.33 -8.87
C VAL A 61 0.04 6.97 -9.53
N HIS A 62 -0.79 6.08 -8.98
CA HIS A 62 -0.97 4.73 -9.48
C HIS A 62 -2.44 4.38 -9.63
N SER A 63 -2.80 3.78 -10.77
CA SER A 63 -4.17 3.35 -11.05
C SER A 63 -4.41 1.97 -10.45
N VAL A 64 -5.49 1.84 -9.67
CA VAL A 64 -5.86 0.61 -8.97
C VAL A 64 -7.26 0.20 -9.44
N GLU A 65 -7.40 -1.01 -9.96
CA GLU A 65 -8.68 -1.54 -10.44
C GLU A 65 -9.44 -2.33 -9.37
N LYS A 66 -8.72 -2.89 -8.39
CA LYS A 66 -9.30 -3.75 -7.36
C LYS A 66 -8.45 -3.73 -6.09
N ILE A 67 -9.12 -3.82 -4.95
CA ILE A 67 -8.51 -3.98 -3.63
C ILE A 67 -8.96 -5.31 -3.05
N VAL A 68 -8.02 -5.97 -2.38
CA VAL A 68 -8.27 -7.20 -1.63
C VAL A 68 -7.83 -6.95 -0.20
N VAL A 69 -8.73 -7.20 0.75
CA VAL A 69 -8.47 -7.10 2.19
C VAL A 69 -8.72 -8.46 2.84
N ALA A 70 -8.04 -8.71 3.95
CA ALA A 70 -8.29 -9.90 4.76
C ALA A 70 -9.70 -9.84 5.39
N GLN A 71 -10.38 -10.99 5.48
CA GLN A 71 -11.71 -11.05 6.09
C GLN A 71 -11.66 -10.67 7.58
N GLU A 72 -10.58 -11.04 8.26
CA GLU A 72 -10.30 -10.72 9.65
C GLU A 72 -10.27 -9.21 9.91
N MET A 73 -9.86 -8.41 8.91
CA MET A 73 -9.90 -6.95 9.01
C MET A 73 -11.34 -6.42 9.07
N LEU A 74 -12.25 -7.02 8.28
CA LEU A 74 -13.68 -6.69 8.33
C LEU A 74 -14.28 -7.07 9.70
N ASP A 75 -13.88 -8.23 10.23
CA ASP A 75 -14.48 -8.80 11.44
C ASP A 75 -13.95 -8.14 12.73
N HIS A 76 -12.66 -7.79 12.77
CA HIS A 76 -11.99 -7.28 13.98
C HIS A 76 -11.67 -5.79 13.93
N ASN A 77 -11.57 -5.18 12.76
CA ASN A 77 -11.28 -3.76 12.61
C ASN A 77 -12.14 -3.07 11.53
N PRO A 78 -13.48 -3.10 11.67
CA PRO A 78 -14.39 -2.63 10.63
C PRO A 78 -14.27 -1.13 10.33
N THR A 79 -13.87 -0.32 11.32
CA THR A 79 -13.61 1.11 11.11
C THR A 79 -12.42 1.32 10.18
N TYR A 80 -11.31 0.64 10.46
CA TYR A 80 -10.11 0.74 9.63
C TYR A 80 -10.35 0.18 8.23
N CYS A 81 -11.13 -0.90 8.10
CA CYS A 81 -11.53 -1.41 6.79
C CYS A 81 -12.29 -0.37 5.97
N ARG A 82 -13.20 0.36 6.61
CA ARG A 82 -13.96 1.44 5.96
C ARG A 82 -13.05 2.56 5.49
N ASP A 83 -12.08 2.96 6.32
CA ASP A 83 -11.13 4.02 5.98
C ASP A 83 -10.28 3.61 4.76
N VAL A 84 -9.83 2.36 4.72
CA VAL A 84 -9.11 1.80 3.57
C VAL A 84 -9.99 1.79 2.31
N THR A 85 -11.25 1.32 2.39
CA THR A 85 -12.12 1.32 1.20
C THR A 85 -12.41 2.74 0.71
N GLN A 86 -12.72 3.67 1.61
CA GLN A 86 -12.97 5.08 1.26
C GLN A 86 -11.73 5.75 0.63
N SER A 87 -10.53 5.32 1.01
CA SER A 87 -9.29 5.85 0.43
C SER A 87 -9.16 5.56 -1.06
N PHE A 88 -9.93 4.64 -1.65
CA PHE A 88 -9.94 4.33 -3.09
C PHE A 88 -11.28 4.59 -3.82
N GLY A 89 -12.35 4.92 -3.10
CA GLY A 89 -13.68 5.22 -3.66
C GLY A 89 -14.75 4.21 -3.19
N ASP A 90 -16.01 4.48 -3.52
CA ASP A 90 -17.12 3.54 -3.29
C ASP A 90 -17.08 2.36 -4.27
#